data_AF-A0A968VYH3-F1
#
_entry.id   AF-A0A968VYH3-F1
#
_cell.length_a   1.000
_cell.length_b   1.000
_cell.length_c   1.000
_cell.angle_alpha   90.00
_cell.angle_beta   90.00
_cell.angle_gamma   90.00
#
_symmetry.space_group_name_H-M   'P 1'
#
loop_
_entity.id
_entity.type
_entity.pdbx_description
1 polymer ?
#
loop_
_entity_poly.entity_id
_entity_poly.type
_entity_poly.pdbx_seq_one_letter_code
_entity_poly.pdbx_strand_id
1 'polypeptide(L)'
;MLKQKYPNNNVVETGNWPPGQQDGFKRPAFIDPQDSLFHAMATVYYNEQEKLYGTTRFYGGDPFHEGDVATSLDVTKGGKAIQAAMQKARPGSVWVLQGWWQNPDGRLLAGLEKEHALVLDLFAEGNPQWERRGAYNGMPWIWSILQNFGGNVGMFGRMQTIGSEPVRAKIYTQTI
;
A
#
# COMPACT_ATOMS: atom_id res chain seq x y z
N MET A 1 -5.18 4.58 -24.35
CA MET A 1 -4.51 4.09 -23.11
C MET A 1 -3.32 4.99 -22.76
N LEU A 2 -2.84 4.98 -21.51
CA LEU A 2 -1.85 5.94 -20.99
C LEU A 2 -0.61 6.09 -21.89
N LYS A 3 -0.05 4.96 -22.34
CA LYS A 3 1.11 4.90 -23.24
C LYS A 3 0.88 5.51 -24.64
N GLN A 4 -0.36 5.53 -25.12
CA GLN A 4 -0.69 6.20 -26.38
C GLN A 4 -0.71 7.73 -26.23
N LYS A 5 -1.12 8.23 -25.05
CA LYS A 5 -1.18 9.66 -24.76
C LYS A 5 0.18 10.23 -24.32
N TYR A 6 0.99 9.40 -23.68
CA TYR A 6 2.32 9.76 -23.15
C TYR A 6 3.38 8.76 -23.64
N PRO A 7 3.66 8.71 -24.96
CA PRO A 7 4.52 7.69 -25.56
C PRO A 7 5.99 7.79 -25.14
N ASN A 8 6.44 8.97 -24.69
CA ASN A 8 7.83 9.24 -24.30
C ASN A 8 8.07 9.11 -22.78
N ASN A 9 7.03 8.80 -22.01
CA ASN A 9 7.14 8.64 -20.56
C ASN A 9 7.24 7.16 -20.18
N ASN A 10 7.83 6.90 -19.03
CA ASN A 10 8.00 5.56 -18.50
C ASN A 10 6.67 5.01 -17.96
N VAL A 11 5.85 4.51 -18.89
CA VAL A 11 4.62 3.78 -18.60
C VAL A 11 4.92 2.29 -18.63
N VAL A 12 4.67 1.66 -17.49
CA VAL A 12 4.91 0.25 -17.26
C VAL A 12 3.59 -0.48 -17.23
N GLU A 13 3.44 -1.45 -18.13
CA GLU A 13 2.28 -2.32 -18.17
C GLU A 13 2.35 -3.30 -16.99
N THR A 14 1.23 -3.51 -16.33
CA THR A 14 1.10 -4.56 -15.31
C THR A 14 0.29 -5.69 -15.94
N GLY A 15 0.62 -6.93 -15.60
CA GLY A 15 0.05 -8.13 -16.23
C GLY A 15 -1.46 -8.28 -15.98
N ASN A 16 -1.93 -9.52 -15.89
CA ASN A 16 -3.34 -9.77 -15.60
C ASN A 16 -3.57 -9.93 -14.09
N TRP A 17 -4.83 -9.76 -13.68
CA TRP A 17 -5.33 -10.21 -12.39
C TRP A 17 -6.34 -11.34 -12.63
N PRO A 18 -6.17 -12.50 -11.97
CA PRO A 18 -5.04 -12.86 -11.11
C PRO A 18 -3.70 -12.98 -11.87
N PRO A 19 -2.55 -12.78 -11.21
CA PRO A 19 -1.24 -12.97 -11.83
C PRO A 19 -1.08 -14.37 -12.44
N GLY A 20 -0.44 -14.44 -13.61
CA GLY A 20 -0.21 -15.70 -14.33
C GLY A 20 -1.40 -16.25 -15.12
N GLN A 21 -2.59 -15.64 -15.04
CA GLN A 21 -3.76 -16.06 -15.81
C GLN A 21 -3.85 -15.33 -17.15
N GLN A 22 -3.81 -16.06 -18.27
CA GLN A 22 -3.84 -15.47 -19.61
C GLN A 22 -5.21 -14.87 -19.97
N ASP A 23 -6.27 -15.42 -19.40
CA ASP A 23 -7.67 -14.98 -19.51
C ASP A 23 -8.11 -14.03 -18.39
N GLY A 24 -7.19 -13.66 -17.48
CA GLY A 24 -7.45 -12.69 -16.42
C GLY A 24 -7.67 -11.26 -16.93
N PHE A 25 -8.20 -10.40 -16.06
CA PHE A 25 -8.42 -8.99 -16.40
C PHE A 25 -7.10 -8.25 -16.52
N LYS A 26 -6.90 -7.53 -17.63
CA LYS A 26 -5.71 -6.68 -17.80
C LYS A 26 -5.69 -5.61 -16.71
N ARG A 27 -4.63 -5.60 -15.91
CA ARG A 27 -4.45 -4.59 -14.87
C ARG A 27 -4.08 -3.23 -15.49
N PRO A 28 -4.37 -2.11 -14.80
CA PRO A 28 -3.97 -0.79 -15.26
C PRO A 28 -2.45 -0.68 -15.39
N ALA A 29 -1.99 -0.03 -16.47
CA ALA A 29 -0.61 0.43 -16.54
C ALA A 29 -0.36 1.52 -15.48
N PHE A 30 0.87 1.63 -14.99
CA PHE A 30 1.27 2.69 -14.07
C PHE A 30 2.41 3.51 -14.66
N ILE A 31 2.55 4.76 -14.22
CA ILE A 31 3.69 5.61 -14.55
C ILE A 31 4.75 5.36 -13.48
N ASP A 32 5.99 5.09 -13.87
CA ASP A 32 7.11 5.02 -12.93
C ASP A 32 7.11 6.27 -12.03
N PRO A 33 7.04 6.13 -10.70
CA PRO A 33 7.02 7.27 -9.81
C PRO A 33 8.22 8.22 -9.92
N GLN A 34 9.33 7.76 -10.52
CA GLN A 34 10.50 8.58 -10.80
C GLN A 34 10.37 9.43 -12.09
N ASP A 35 9.36 9.17 -12.91
CA ASP A 35 9.09 9.95 -14.12
C ASP A 35 8.44 11.29 -13.75
N SER A 36 8.86 12.37 -14.42
CA SER A 36 8.33 13.71 -14.17
C SER A 36 6.82 13.83 -14.40
N LEU A 37 6.26 12.98 -15.28
CA LEU A 37 4.82 12.90 -15.51
C LEU A 37 4.06 12.42 -14.27
N PHE A 38 4.63 11.49 -13.48
CA PHE A 38 4.01 11.05 -12.23
C PHE A 38 3.84 12.24 -11.28
N HIS A 39 4.88 13.04 -11.10
CA HIS A 39 4.83 14.23 -10.23
C HIS A 39 3.83 15.28 -10.72
N ALA A 40 3.74 15.50 -12.03
CA ALA A 40 2.76 16.42 -12.61
C ALA A 40 1.33 15.93 -12.36
N MET A 41 1.06 14.63 -12.60
CA MET A 41 -0.26 14.04 -12.37
C MET A 41 -0.63 13.99 -10.88
N ALA A 42 0.31 13.64 -10.00
CA ALA A 42 0.09 13.65 -8.56
C ALA A 42 -0.27 15.06 -8.06
N THR A 43 0.41 16.10 -8.57
CA THR A 43 0.09 17.50 -8.24
C THR A 43 -1.35 17.84 -8.62
N VAL A 44 -1.77 17.49 -9.84
CA VAL A 44 -3.16 17.70 -10.29
C VAL A 44 -4.14 16.92 -9.40
N TYR A 45 -3.86 15.63 -9.16
CA TYR A 45 -4.72 14.76 -8.36
C TYR A 45 -4.99 15.34 -6.96
N TYR A 46 -3.94 15.69 -6.22
CA TYR A 46 -4.10 16.21 -4.86
C TYR A 46 -4.81 17.57 -4.85
N ASN A 47 -4.50 18.46 -5.80
CA ASN A 47 -5.16 19.76 -5.90
C ASN A 47 -6.65 19.63 -6.18
N GLU A 48 -7.06 18.76 -7.11
CA GLU A 48 -8.48 18.54 -7.40
C GLU A 48 -9.20 17.85 -6.26
N GLN A 49 -8.55 16.89 -5.59
CA GLN A 49 -9.11 16.24 -4.40
C GLN A 49 -9.42 17.27 -3.29
N GLU A 50 -8.51 18.23 -3.04
CA GLU A 50 -8.74 19.27 -2.03
C GLU A 50 -9.88 20.22 -2.41
N LYS A 51 -9.97 20.62 -3.69
CA LYS A 51 -11.08 21.47 -4.14
C LYS A 51 -12.44 20.83 -3.90
N LEU A 52 -12.52 19.50 -4.07
CA LEU A 52 -13.78 18.76 -3.96
C LEU A 52 -14.11 18.36 -2.51
N TYR A 53 -13.11 17.98 -1.72
CA TYR A 53 -13.31 17.30 -0.43
C TYR A 53 -12.59 17.95 0.74
N GLY A 54 -11.81 19.01 0.49
CA GLY A 54 -10.94 19.63 1.49
C GLY A 54 -9.68 18.80 1.78
N THR A 55 -9.00 19.17 2.86
CA THR A 55 -7.72 18.56 3.25
C THR A 55 -7.91 17.42 4.25
N THR A 56 -7.05 16.40 4.16
CA THR A 56 -6.91 15.35 5.17
C THR A 56 -5.43 15.10 5.45
N ARG A 57 -5.14 14.39 6.54
CA ARG A 57 -3.78 13.97 6.87
C ARG A 57 -3.45 12.58 6.36
N PHE A 58 -4.44 11.69 6.26
CA PHE A 58 -4.22 10.28 5.95
C PHE A 58 -4.72 9.98 4.55
N TYR A 59 -3.85 9.39 3.72
CA TYR A 59 -4.14 9.05 2.33
C TYR A 59 -3.84 7.58 2.10
N GLY A 60 -4.83 6.83 1.62
CA GLY A 60 -4.68 5.42 1.26
C GLY A 60 -4.25 5.24 -0.19
N GLY A 61 -3.42 4.24 -0.46
CA GLY A 61 -3.08 3.84 -1.82
C GLY A 61 -2.10 2.67 -1.86
N ASP A 62 -2.38 1.64 -2.65
CA ASP A 62 -1.65 0.37 -2.60
C ASP A 62 -1.06 -0.01 -3.96
N PRO A 63 0.15 0.46 -4.29
CA PRO A 63 0.87 0.00 -5.47
C PRO A 63 1.01 -1.52 -5.42
N PHE A 64 0.79 -2.18 -6.55
CA PHE A 64 0.97 -3.64 -6.71
C PHE A 64 0.03 -4.53 -5.88
N HIS A 65 -1.08 -3.99 -5.36
CA HIS A 65 -2.11 -4.79 -4.68
C HIS A 65 -2.51 -6.03 -5.52
N GLU A 66 -2.45 -7.19 -4.89
CA GLU A 66 -2.70 -8.53 -5.49
C GLU A 66 -2.04 -8.74 -6.86
N GLY A 67 -0.84 -8.20 -7.03
CA GLY A 67 -0.11 -8.24 -8.30
C GLY A 67 1.36 -8.48 -8.16
N ASP A 68 1.95 -8.80 -9.30
CA ASP A 68 3.39 -8.80 -9.42
C ASP A 68 3.92 -7.37 -9.53
N VAL A 69 5.10 -7.17 -8.96
CA VAL A 69 5.87 -5.95 -9.15
C VAL A 69 6.69 -6.10 -10.42
N ALA A 70 6.55 -5.15 -11.35
CA ALA A 70 7.32 -5.17 -12.59
C ALA A 70 8.83 -5.14 -12.31
N THR A 71 9.59 -6.05 -12.93
CA THR A 71 11.04 -6.18 -12.72
C THR A 71 11.83 -4.96 -13.19
N SER A 72 11.25 -4.13 -14.07
CA SER A 72 11.84 -2.89 -14.55
C SER A 72 11.82 -1.75 -13.52
N LEU A 73 11.18 -1.93 -12.36
CA LEU A 73 11.08 -0.90 -11.34
C LEU A 73 12.14 -1.03 -10.25
N ASP A 74 12.73 0.12 -9.92
CA ASP A 74 13.36 0.34 -8.63
C ASP A 74 12.27 0.63 -7.58
N VAL A 75 11.77 -0.43 -6.94
CA VAL A 75 10.65 -0.37 -5.99
C VAL A 75 10.93 0.58 -4.81
N THR A 76 12.17 0.59 -4.32
CA THR A 76 12.60 1.44 -3.21
C THR A 76 12.54 2.91 -3.61
N LYS A 77 13.13 3.29 -4.76
CA LYS A 77 13.06 4.66 -5.25
C LYS A 77 11.64 5.07 -5.65
N GLY A 78 10.87 4.12 -6.20
CA GLY A 78 9.46 4.32 -6.51
C GLY A 78 8.66 4.69 -5.26
N GLY A 79 8.79 3.91 -4.18
CA GLY A 79 8.16 4.21 -2.89
C GLY A 79 8.54 5.60 -2.36
N LYS A 80 9.84 5.92 -2.37
CA LYS A 80 10.35 7.24 -1.98
C LYS A 80 9.74 8.37 -2.81
N ALA A 81 9.65 8.21 -4.13
CA ALA A 81 9.12 9.23 -5.02
C ALA A 81 7.60 9.43 -4.85
N ILE A 82 6.85 8.37 -4.56
CA ILE A 82 5.41 8.47 -4.22
C ILE A 82 5.24 9.26 -2.92
N GLN A 83 5.94 8.87 -1.85
CA GLN A 83 5.83 9.57 -0.57
C GLN A 83 6.30 11.04 -0.68
N ALA A 84 7.35 11.32 -1.45
CA ALA A 84 7.80 12.69 -1.70
C ALA A 84 6.74 13.52 -2.45
N ALA A 85 6.02 12.93 -3.42
CA ALA A 85 4.92 13.61 -4.09
C ALA A 85 3.75 13.89 -3.12
N MET A 86 3.45 12.96 -2.21
CA MET A 86 2.47 13.16 -1.13
C MET A 86 2.87 14.30 -0.21
N GLN A 87 4.12 14.31 0.28
CA GLN A 87 4.62 15.37 1.17
C GLN A 87 4.67 16.73 0.47
N LYS A 88 5.05 16.77 -0.81
CA LYS A 88 5.05 18.02 -1.59
C LYS A 88 3.65 18.61 -1.73
N ALA A 89 2.66 17.78 -2.02
CA ALA A 89 1.28 18.24 -2.15
C ALA A 89 0.67 18.56 -0.77
N ARG A 90 0.97 17.74 0.24
CA ARG A 90 0.36 17.76 1.57
C ARG A 90 1.44 17.52 2.63
N PRO A 91 2.17 18.58 3.05
CA PRO A 91 3.19 18.44 4.08
C PRO A 91 2.60 17.87 5.38
N GLY A 92 3.25 16.85 5.95
CA GLY A 92 2.77 16.17 7.15
C GLY A 92 1.73 15.08 6.91
N SER A 93 1.45 14.76 5.64
CA SER A 93 0.58 13.64 5.28
C SER A 93 1.17 12.29 5.73
N VAL A 94 0.30 11.30 5.89
CA VAL A 94 0.65 9.92 6.23
C VAL A 94 0.09 9.00 5.15
N TRP A 95 0.95 8.18 4.58
CA TRP A 95 0.56 7.16 3.61
C TRP A 95 0.08 5.89 4.31
N VAL A 96 -1.21 5.60 4.18
CA VAL A 96 -1.84 4.39 4.73
C VAL A 96 -1.76 3.27 3.69
N LEU A 97 -1.12 2.16 4.06
CA LEU A 97 -0.85 0.99 3.22
C LEU A 97 -1.54 -0.25 3.79
N GLN A 98 -2.10 -1.09 2.93
CA GLN A 98 -2.68 -2.38 3.30
C GLN A 98 -1.60 -3.46 3.37
N GLY A 99 -1.39 -3.99 4.58
CA GLY A 99 -0.66 -5.21 4.87
C GLY A 99 -1.48 -6.44 4.46
N TRP A 100 -1.36 -6.85 3.20
CA TRP A 100 -2.06 -8.00 2.63
C TRP A 100 -1.07 -8.90 1.89
N TRP A 101 -0.84 -10.10 2.41
CA TRP A 101 0.22 -11.01 1.94
C TRP A 101 1.59 -10.30 1.86
N GLN A 102 2.24 -10.33 0.69
CA GLN A 102 3.51 -9.66 0.44
C GLN A 102 3.40 -8.13 0.30
N ASN A 103 2.20 -7.56 0.19
CA ASN A 103 2.00 -6.11 0.09
C ASN A 103 1.95 -5.46 1.48
N PRO A 104 2.48 -4.23 1.67
CA PRO A 104 3.42 -3.55 0.78
C PRO A 104 4.74 -4.31 0.68
N ASP A 105 5.40 -4.30 -0.48
CA ASP A 105 6.72 -4.92 -0.67
C ASP A 105 7.72 -4.35 0.37
N GLY A 106 8.55 -5.20 0.96
CA GLY A 106 9.55 -4.76 1.95
C GLY A 106 10.53 -3.71 1.41
N ARG A 107 10.86 -3.76 0.12
CA ARG A 107 11.69 -2.77 -0.57
C ARG A 107 10.97 -1.43 -0.70
N LEU A 108 9.65 -1.45 -0.93
CA LEU A 108 8.84 -0.23 -0.93
C LEU A 108 8.91 0.44 0.43
N LEU A 109 8.66 -0.31 1.51
CA LEU A 109 8.74 0.20 2.88
C LEU A 109 10.12 0.72 3.25
N ALA A 110 11.19 0.07 2.78
CA ALA A 110 12.57 0.52 3.02
C ALA A 110 12.91 1.87 2.39
N GLY A 111 12.12 2.34 1.41
CA GLY A 111 12.28 3.65 0.79
C GLY A 111 11.54 4.78 1.50
N LEU A 112 10.72 4.48 2.52
CA LEU A 112 9.82 5.44 3.16
C LEU A 112 10.39 6.01 4.46
N GLU A 113 10.07 7.27 4.72
CA GLU A 113 10.15 7.89 6.05
C GLU A 113 9.02 7.35 6.92
N LYS A 114 9.36 6.80 8.09
CA LYS A 114 8.45 5.99 8.92
C LYS A 114 7.34 6.83 9.54
N GLU A 115 7.64 8.06 9.94
CA GLU A 115 6.71 9.05 10.49
C GLU A 115 5.61 9.47 9.49
N HIS A 116 5.82 9.19 8.21
CA HIS A 116 4.93 9.54 7.11
C HIS A 116 4.27 8.32 6.45
N ALA A 117 4.28 7.16 7.12
CA ALA A 117 3.62 5.95 6.65
C ALA A 117 2.98 5.17 7.80
N LEU A 118 1.93 4.42 7.47
CA LEU A 118 1.14 3.61 8.40
C LEU A 118 0.68 2.34 7.70
N VAL A 119 1.02 1.17 8.24
CA VAL A 119 0.58 -0.12 7.68
C VAL A 119 -0.63 -0.65 8.44
N LEU A 120 -1.71 -0.97 7.74
CA LEU A 120 -2.84 -1.72 8.30
C LEU A 120 -2.53 -3.21 8.12
N ASP A 121 -2.15 -3.94 9.18
CA ASP A 121 -2.01 -5.39 9.09
C ASP A 121 -3.40 -6.02 8.99
N LEU A 122 -3.85 -6.22 7.74
CA LEU A 122 -5.27 -6.21 7.37
C LEU A 122 -6.03 -7.41 7.93
N PHE A 123 -5.35 -8.55 8.06
CA PHE A 123 -5.94 -9.82 8.51
C PHE A 123 -5.14 -10.40 9.67
N ALA A 124 -4.83 -9.57 10.66
CA ALA A 124 -3.92 -9.93 11.73
C ALA A 124 -4.44 -11.06 12.64
N GLU A 125 -5.76 -11.27 12.69
CA GLU A 125 -6.37 -12.37 13.43
C GLU A 125 -6.27 -13.73 12.72
N GLY A 126 -6.01 -13.77 11.42
CA GLY A 126 -5.94 -15.02 10.66
C GLY A 126 -4.60 -15.27 9.97
N ASN A 127 -3.89 -14.21 9.58
CA ASN A 127 -2.61 -14.26 8.89
C ASN A 127 -1.74 -13.05 9.28
N PRO A 128 -1.23 -13.00 10.54
CA PRO A 128 -0.50 -11.85 11.07
C PRO A 128 0.79 -11.59 10.29
N GLN A 129 0.80 -10.54 9.47
CA GLN A 129 2.01 -10.13 8.76
C GLN A 129 2.98 -9.40 9.69
N TRP A 130 2.48 -8.71 10.72
CA TRP A 130 3.31 -8.01 11.70
C TRP A 130 4.36 -8.93 12.31
N GLU A 131 4.00 -10.16 12.66
CA GLU A 131 4.92 -11.12 13.29
C GLU A 131 5.95 -11.64 12.29
N ARG A 132 5.50 -12.00 11.09
CA ARG A 132 6.37 -12.52 10.02
C ARG A 132 7.35 -11.49 9.48
N ARG A 133 7.01 -10.21 9.62
CA ARG A 133 7.75 -9.09 9.05
C ARG A 133 8.45 -8.24 10.12
N GLY A 134 8.63 -8.77 11.33
CA GLY A 134 9.34 -8.08 12.41
C GLY A 134 8.74 -6.71 12.73
N ALA A 135 7.42 -6.66 12.91
CA ALA A 135 6.62 -5.45 13.09
C ALA A 135 6.92 -4.38 12.02
N TYR A 136 7.01 -4.82 10.75
CA TYR A 136 7.32 -3.97 9.60
C TYR A 136 8.61 -3.15 9.76
N ASN A 137 9.62 -3.72 10.44
CA ASN A 137 10.91 -3.09 10.70
C ASN A 137 10.78 -1.71 11.38
N GLY A 138 9.82 -1.57 12.30
CA GLY A 138 9.56 -0.34 13.05
C GLY A 138 8.74 0.72 12.31
N MET A 139 8.16 0.39 11.15
CA MET A 139 7.12 1.22 10.53
C MET A 139 5.88 1.24 11.44
N PRO A 140 5.21 2.38 11.68
CA PRO A 140 3.94 2.40 12.39
C PRO A 140 2.91 1.48 11.73
N TRP A 141 2.17 0.73 12.54
CA TRP A 141 1.18 -0.21 12.02
C TRP A 141 -0.02 -0.39 12.96
N ILE A 142 -1.13 -0.89 12.41
CA ILE A 142 -2.38 -1.16 13.12
C ILE A 142 -2.72 -2.65 12.99
N TRP A 143 -2.94 -3.30 14.13
CA TRP A 143 -3.50 -4.65 14.19
C TRP A 143 -4.99 -4.60 13.81
N SER A 144 -5.37 -5.21 12.68
CA SER A 144 -6.73 -5.13 12.15
C SER A 144 -7.44 -6.48 12.18
N ILE A 145 -8.76 -6.44 12.29
CA ILE A 145 -9.64 -7.60 12.17
C ILE A 145 -10.32 -7.52 10.81
N LEU A 146 -10.17 -8.56 9.99
CA LEU A 146 -10.89 -8.63 8.71
C LEU A 146 -12.24 -9.34 8.88
N GLN A 147 -12.23 -10.50 9.53
CA GLN A 147 -13.35 -11.40 9.88
C GLN A 147 -14.21 -11.93 8.73
N ASN A 148 -14.56 -11.10 7.75
CA ASN A 148 -15.49 -11.43 6.67
C ASN A 148 -14.83 -11.31 5.29
N PHE A 149 -15.10 -12.30 4.43
CA PHE A 149 -14.65 -12.31 3.05
C PHE A 149 -15.88 -12.42 2.14
N GLY A 150 -16.04 -11.45 1.23
CA GLY A 150 -17.08 -11.47 0.21
C GLY A 150 -18.52 -11.35 0.72
N GLY A 151 -18.73 -10.95 1.98
CA GLY A 151 -20.08 -10.88 2.56
C GLY A 151 -20.68 -12.24 2.92
N ASN A 152 -19.88 -13.31 2.92
CA ASN A 152 -20.38 -14.66 3.21
C ASN A 152 -20.96 -14.72 4.63
N VAL A 153 -22.15 -15.32 4.75
CA VAL A 153 -22.87 -15.45 6.03
C VAL A 153 -22.63 -16.84 6.61
N GLY A 154 -22.21 -16.86 7.87
CA GLY A 154 -22.01 -18.10 8.64
C GLY A 154 -21.57 -17.81 10.07
N MET A 155 -21.77 -18.75 10.97
CA MET A 155 -21.29 -18.63 12.35
C MET A 155 -19.78 -18.89 12.37
N PHE A 156 -18.99 -17.82 12.47
CA PHE A 156 -17.54 -17.87 12.42
C PHE A 156 -16.91 -16.71 13.22
N GLY A 157 -15.79 -16.98 13.90
CA GLY A 157 -14.99 -15.96 14.57
C GLY A 157 -13.74 -16.54 15.22
N ARG A 158 -12.70 -15.72 15.37
CA ARG A 158 -11.45 -16.07 16.07
C ARG A 158 -11.35 -15.34 17.40
N MET A 159 -12.34 -15.54 18.27
CA MET A 159 -12.51 -14.74 19.49
C MET A 159 -11.31 -14.82 20.44
N GLN A 160 -10.72 -16.01 20.61
CA GLN A 160 -9.52 -16.19 21.43
C GLN A 160 -8.35 -15.37 20.89
N THR A 161 -8.08 -15.47 19.58
CA THR A 161 -7.03 -14.71 18.90
C THR A 161 -7.25 -13.21 19.03
N ILE A 162 -8.48 -12.73 18.80
CA ILE A 162 -8.82 -11.30 18.95
C ILE A 162 -8.63 -10.85 20.40
N GLY A 163 -8.96 -11.70 21.39
CA GLY A 163 -8.84 -11.37 22.81
C GLY A 163 -7.39 -11.33 23.33
N SER A 164 -6.45 -12.06 22.71
CA SER A 164 -5.06 -12.17 23.21
C SER A 164 -4.01 -11.50 22.33
N GLU A 165 -4.14 -11.58 21.01
CA GLU A 165 -3.06 -11.22 20.08
C GLU A 165 -2.75 -9.72 20.00
N PRO A 166 -3.72 -8.79 20.11
CA PRO A 166 -3.39 -7.36 20.16
C PRO A 166 -2.47 -7.00 21.34
N VAL A 167 -2.66 -7.65 22.49
CA VAL A 167 -1.82 -7.45 23.68
C VAL A 167 -0.41 -8.00 23.44
N ARG A 168 -0.31 -9.20 22.86
CA ARG A 168 0.97 -9.83 22.51
C ARG A 168 1.75 -8.98 21.49
N ALA A 169 1.08 -8.53 20.42
CA ALA A 169 1.62 -7.64 19.41
C ALA A 169 2.20 -6.35 20.02
N LYS A 170 1.46 -5.73 20.95
CA LYS A 170 1.93 -4.53 21.65
C LYS A 170 3.20 -4.79 22.46
N ILE A 171 3.24 -5.87 23.23
CA ILE A 171 4.42 -6.24 24.04
C ILE A 171 5.62 -6.51 23.13
N TYR A 172 5.44 -7.31 22.08
CA TYR A 172 6.51 -7.62 21.11
C TYR A 172 7.10 -6.35 20.49
N THR A 173 6.25 -5.44 20.02
CA THR A 173 6.69 -4.20 19.34
C THR A 173 7.49 -3.27 20.26
N GLN A 174 7.31 -3.36 21.58
CA GLN A 174 8.09 -2.57 22.56
C GLN A 174 9.47 -3.15 22.86
N THR A 175 9.72 -4.41 22.47
CA THR A 175 10.97 -5.13 22.78
C THR A 175 11.97 -5.17 21.63
N ILE A 176 11.60 -4.61 20.47
CA ILE A 176 12.42 -4.51 19.25
C ILE A 176 12.78 -3.05 18.97
#